data_AF-A0A7S2GHN7-F1
#
_entry.id   AF-A0A7S2GHN7-F1
#
_cell.length_a   1.000
_cell.length_b   1.000
_cell.length_c   1.000
_cell.angle_alpha   90.00
_cell.angle_beta   90.00
_cell.angle_gamma   90.00
#
_symmetry.space_group_name_H-M   'P 1'
#
loop_
_entity.id
_entity.type
_entity.pdbx_description
1 polymer ?
#
loop_
_entity_poly.entity_id
_entity_poly.type
_entity_poly.pdbx_seq_one_letter_code
_entity_poly.pdbx_strand_id
1 'polypeptide(L)'
;RCDHVRTALSSFTVEHAAHKIRGFFRWRVGRKQLLALCRQTYRRFYDSSARNYYYYNDKTFETTWYKPYCLKQAELIPLPTPDFGAFKIQGMYRCWRDLRLARRMCS
;
A
#
# COMPACT_ATOMS: atom_id res chain seq x y z
N ARG A 1 40.77 -22.62 -9.61
CA ARG A 1 40.05 -22.34 -10.87
C ARG A 1 38.58 -22.35 -10.49
N CYS A 2 37.92 -21.18 -10.48
CA CYS A 2 36.54 -21.09 -10.04
C CYS A 2 35.66 -21.49 -11.21
N ASP A 3 35.04 -22.66 -11.11
CA ASP A 3 34.08 -23.13 -12.09
C ASP A 3 32.81 -22.29 -11.95
N HIS A 4 32.78 -21.17 -12.66
CA HIS A 4 31.61 -20.31 -12.77
C HIS A 4 30.59 -21.02 -13.68
N VAL A 5 30.00 -22.11 -13.18
CA VAL A 5 28.96 -22.87 -13.89
C VAL A 5 27.68 -22.05 -13.88
N ARG A 6 27.57 -21.12 -14.84
CA ARG A 6 26.29 -20.65 -15.38
C ARG A 6 25.69 -21.78 -16.22
N THR A 7 25.36 -22.92 -15.60
CA THR A 7 24.75 -24.03 -16.35
C THR A 7 23.79 -24.85 -15.51
N ALA A 8 22.99 -24.19 -14.69
CA ALA A 8 21.66 -24.73 -14.41
C ALA A 8 20.71 -24.07 -15.41
N LEU A 9 20.40 -24.77 -16.51
CA LEU A 9 19.25 -24.41 -17.33
C LEU A 9 18.05 -24.36 -16.37
N SER A 10 17.40 -23.19 -16.28
CA SER A 10 16.19 -23.05 -15.47
C SER A 10 15.21 -24.15 -15.89
N SER A 11 14.75 -24.98 -14.95
CA SER A 11 13.77 -26.06 -15.19
C SER A 11 12.36 -25.53 -15.54
N PHE A 12 12.30 -24.29 -16.00
CA PHE A 12 11.10 -23.57 -16.34
C PHE A 12 10.78 -23.87 -17.80
N THR A 13 9.94 -24.87 -18.02
CA THR A 13 9.45 -25.19 -19.36
C THR A 13 8.68 -24.00 -19.93
N VAL A 14 8.68 -23.87 -21.26
CA VAL A 14 7.94 -22.81 -21.97
C VAL A 14 6.46 -22.81 -21.60
N GLU A 15 5.87 -23.99 -21.41
CA GLU A 15 4.48 -24.14 -20.96
C GLU A 15 4.26 -23.58 -19.57
N HIS A 16 5.14 -23.91 -18.61
CA HIS A 16 5.03 -23.40 -17.25
C HIS A 16 5.16 -21.87 -17.22
N ALA A 17 6.03 -21.30 -18.06
CA ALA A 17 6.12 -19.86 -18.28
C ALA A 17 4.80 -19.28 -18.79
N ALA A 18 4.24 -19.88 -19.85
CA ALA A 18 2.97 -19.44 -20.42
C ALA A 18 1.82 -19.53 -19.41
N HIS A 19 1.79 -20.54 -18.54
CA HIS A 19 0.80 -20.63 -17.45
C HIS A 19 0.93 -19.48 -16.45
N LYS A 20 2.15 -19.13 -16.04
CA LYS A 20 2.39 -18.00 -15.13
C LYS A 20 1.98 -16.68 -15.76
N ILE A 21 2.34 -16.46 -17.02
CA ILE A 21 1.96 -15.25 -17.78
C ILE A 21 0.43 -15.16 -17.89
N ARG A 22 -0.24 -16.25 -18.31
CA ARG A 22 -1.71 -16.31 -18.37
C ARG A 22 -2.36 -16.00 -17.01
N GLY A 23 -1.85 -16.61 -15.95
CA GLY A 23 -2.31 -16.36 -14.58
C GLY A 23 -2.14 -14.90 -14.16
N PHE A 24 -0.99 -14.30 -14.49
CA PHE A 24 -0.72 -12.89 -14.21
C PHE A 24 -1.72 -11.96 -14.90
N PHE A 25 -2.03 -12.19 -16.18
CA PHE A 25 -3.02 -11.38 -16.90
C PHE A 25 -4.43 -11.53 -16.29
N ARG A 26 -4.85 -12.75 -15.93
CA ARG A 26 -6.13 -12.97 -15.23
C ARG A 26 -6.18 -12.23 -13.90
N TRP A 27 -5.10 -12.30 -13.12
CA TRP A 27 -4.98 -11.54 -11.87
C TRP A 27 -5.06 -10.03 -12.10
N ARG A 28 -4.40 -9.48 -13.13
CA ARG A 28 -4.46 -8.05 -13.48
C ARG A 28 -5.89 -7.60 -13.76
N VAL A 29 -6.65 -8.38 -14.53
CA VAL A 29 -8.06 -8.08 -14.86
C VAL A 29 -8.94 -8.16 -13.61
N GLY A 30 -8.89 -9.27 -12.86
CA GLY A 30 -9.68 -9.43 -11.65
C GLY A 30 -9.36 -8.36 -10.60
N ARG A 31 -8.10 -7.94 -10.50
CA ARG A 31 -7.69 -6.84 -9.63
C ARG A 31 -8.29 -5.49 -10.05
N LYS A 32 -8.36 -5.20 -11.35
CA LYS A 32 -9.03 -3.96 -11.83
C LYS A 32 -10.52 -3.98 -11.47
N GLN A 33 -11.18 -5.12 -11.62
CA GLN A 33 -12.60 -5.28 -11.26
C GLN A 33 -12.82 -5.12 -9.75
N LEU A 34 -11.99 -5.76 -8.92
CA LEU A 34 -12.03 -5.61 -7.46
C LEU A 34 -11.84 -4.15 -7.03
N LEU A 35 -10.89 -3.44 -7.63
CA LEU A 35 -10.66 -2.02 -7.34
C LEU A 35 -11.86 -1.15 -7.75
N ALA A 36 -12.50 -1.45 -8.87
CA ALA A 36 -13.72 -0.75 -9.29
C ALA A 36 -14.86 -0.95 -8.27
N LEU A 37 -15.07 -2.19 -7.82
CA LEU A 37 -16.07 -2.50 -6.79
C LEU A 37 -15.76 -1.80 -5.45
N CYS A 38 -14.49 -1.76 -5.05
CA CYS A 38 -14.11 -1.08 -3.82
C CYS A 38 -14.31 0.43 -3.88
N ARG A 39 -14.07 1.05 -5.05
CA ARG A 39 -14.38 2.48 -5.27
C ARG A 39 -15.87 2.80 -5.20
N GLN A 40 -16.73 1.85 -5.55
CA GLN A 40 -18.18 2.00 -5.42
C GLN A 40 -18.68 1.77 -4.00
N THR A 41 -17.99 0.91 -3.24
CA THR A 41 -18.44 0.48 -1.90
C THR A 41 -17.91 1.40 -0.79
N TYR A 42 -16.69 1.91 -0.93
CA TYR A 42 -16.04 2.72 0.09
C TYR A 42 -15.92 4.18 -0.35
N ARG A 43 -16.13 5.08 0.61
CA ARG A 43 -15.80 6.50 0.49
C ARG A 43 -14.73 6.89 1.50
N ARG A 44 -14.02 7.97 1.21
CA ARG A 44 -13.00 8.52 2.10
C ARG A 44 -13.34 9.96 2.46
N PHE A 45 -13.17 10.28 3.74
CA PHE A 45 -13.45 11.60 4.28
C PHE A 45 -12.31 12.05 5.18
N TYR A 46 -12.13 13.36 5.29
CA TYR A 46 -11.19 13.96 6.22
C TYR A 46 -11.92 14.34 7.50
N ASP A 47 -11.42 13.89 8.64
CA ASP A 47 -11.88 14.34 9.94
C ASP A 47 -10.89 15.40 10.47
N SER A 48 -11.40 16.63 10.68
CA SER A 48 -10.62 17.74 11.21
C SER A 48 -10.23 17.56 12.66
N SER A 49 -11.01 16.81 13.46
CA SER A 49 -10.74 16.57 14.88
C SER A 49 -9.55 15.60 15.04
N ALA A 50 -9.61 14.45 14.36
CA ALA A 50 -8.49 13.50 14.31
C ALA A 50 -7.34 13.95 13.40
N ARG A 51 -7.54 15.01 12.59
CA ARG A 51 -6.61 15.48 11.54
C ARG A 51 -6.13 14.34 10.64
N ASN A 52 -7.06 13.46 10.24
CA ASN A 52 -6.75 12.27 9.46
C ASN A 52 -7.91 11.86 8.56
N TYR A 53 -7.60 11.05 7.55
CA TYR A 53 -8.62 10.46 6.72
C TYR A 53 -9.15 9.16 7.32
N TYR A 54 -10.45 8.92 7.18
CA TYR A 54 -11.11 7.66 7.49
C TYR A 54 -11.86 7.13 6.27
N TYR A 55 -12.11 5.81 6.28
CA TYR A 55 -12.84 5.12 5.23
C TYR A 55 -14.22 4.75 5.77
N TYR A 56 -15.24 5.02 4.98
CA TYR A 56 -16.62 4.69 5.26
C TYR A 56 -17.12 3.67 4.26
N ASN A 57 -17.78 2.62 4.73
CA ASN A 57 -18.41 1.61 3.89
C ASN A 57 -19.89 1.95 3.69
N ASP A 58 -20.27 2.32 2.46
CA ASP A 58 -21.65 2.68 2.13
C ASP A 58 -22.63 1.50 2.28
N LYS A 59 -22.14 0.25 2.30
CA LYS A 59 -22.99 -0.95 2.40
C LYS A 59 -23.26 -1.41 3.83
N THR A 60 -22.23 -1.38 4.69
CA THR A 60 -22.35 -1.83 6.09
C THR A 60 -22.56 -0.67 7.05
N PHE A 61 -22.44 0.57 6.57
CA PHE A 61 -22.49 1.81 7.37
C PHE A 61 -21.39 1.89 8.43
N GLU A 62 -20.33 1.10 8.30
CA GLU A 62 -19.19 1.08 9.23
C GLU A 62 -18.09 2.05 8.80
N THR A 63 -17.39 2.62 9.78
CA THR A 63 -16.20 3.46 9.58
C THR A 63 -14.94 2.73 10.05
N THR A 64 -13.83 2.96 9.36
CA THR A 64 -12.53 2.43 9.74
C THR A 64 -11.42 3.44 9.46
N TRP A 65 -10.46 3.51 10.38
CA TRP A 65 -9.24 4.31 10.23
C TRP A 65 -8.19 3.60 9.36
N TYR A 66 -8.33 2.28 9.21
CA TYR A 66 -7.41 1.46 8.44
C TYR A 66 -7.87 1.36 7.00
N LYS A 67 -6.92 1.50 6.07
CA LYS A 67 -7.20 1.36 4.65
C LYS A 67 -7.76 -0.04 4.33
N PRO A 68 -8.95 -0.15 3.69
CA PRO A 68 -9.49 -1.43 3.26
C PRO A 68 -8.51 -2.21 2.39
N TYR A 69 -8.34 -3.50 2.70
CA TYR A 69 -7.33 -4.35 2.05
C TYR A 69 -7.48 -4.43 0.53
N CYS A 70 -8.71 -4.35 0.02
CA CYS A 70 -9.00 -4.44 -1.40
C CYS A 70 -8.47 -3.25 -2.22
N LEU A 71 -8.23 -2.09 -1.60
CA LEU A 71 -7.63 -0.93 -2.27
C LEU A 71 -6.13 -1.15 -2.56
N LYS A 72 -5.42 -1.94 -1.74
CA LYS A 72 -3.99 -2.22 -1.92
C LYS A 72 -3.17 -0.93 -2.12
N GLN A 73 -2.48 -0.80 -3.26
CA GLN A 73 -1.70 0.38 -3.63
C GLN A 73 -2.55 1.56 -4.13
N ALA A 74 -3.83 1.36 -4.48
CA ALA A 74 -4.70 2.43 -4.95
C ALA A 74 -5.27 3.23 -3.77
N GLU A 75 -5.62 4.50 -4.00
CA GLU A 75 -6.26 5.36 -3.02
C GLU A 75 -7.63 5.85 -3.49
N LEU A 76 -8.48 6.25 -2.54
CA LEU A 76 -9.77 6.90 -2.80
C LEU A 76 -9.63 8.42 -2.84
N ILE A 77 -10.56 9.09 -3.50
CA ILE A 77 -10.64 10.55 -3.56
C ILE A 77 -11.43 11.04 -2.34
N PRO A 78 -11.09 12.20 -1.76
CA PRO A 78 -9.99 13.11 -2.12
C PRO A 78 -8.63 12.54 -1.74
N LEU A 79 -7.61 12.76 -2.59
CA LEU A 79 -6.21 12.42 -2.28
C LEU A 79 -5.68 13.29 -1.12
N PRO A 80 -4.72 12.81 -0.30
CA PRO A 80 -4.15 13.64 0.75
C PRO A 80 -3.46 14.86 0.13
N THR A 81 -3.67 16.03 0.71
CA THR A 81 -3.02 17.25 0.22
C THR A 81 -1.50 17.18 0.44
N PRO A 82 -0.69 17.91 -0.35
CA PRO A 82 0.74 18.03 -0.09
C PRO A 82 1.04 18.49 1.34
N ASP A 83 0.24 19.41 1.88
CA ASP A 83 0.37 19.91 3.26
C ASP A 83 0.13 18.82 4.30
N PHE A 84 -0.84 17.92 4.06
CA PHE A 84 -1.03 16.76 4.93
C PHE A 84 0.20 15.84 4.92
N GLY A 85 0.78 15.60 3.74
CA GLY A 85 2.02 14.84 3.61
C GLY A 85 3.19 15.50 4.36
N ALA A 86 3.36 16.81 4.18
CA ALA A 86 4.37 17.60 4.88
C ALA A 86 4.18 17.54 6.40
N PHE A 87 2.95 17.72 6.89
CA PHE A 87 2.63 17.60 8.31
C PHE A 87 3.04 16.25 8.91
N LYS A 88 2.75 15.14 8.20
CA LYS A 88 3.13 13.79 8.63
C LYS A 88 4.65 13.60 8.63
N ILE A 89 5.33 14.01 7.56
CA ILE A 89 6.80 13.93 7.44
C ILE A 89 7.49 14.74 8.56
N GLN A 90 7.06 15.97 8.77
CA GLN A 90 7.58 16.83 9.84
C GLN A 90 7.35 16.21 11.23
N GLY A 91 6.16 15.63 11.46
CA GLY A 91 5.86 14.91 12.69
C GLY A 91 6.83 13.75 12.94
N MET A 92 7.04 12.91 11.93
CA MET A 92 8.00 11.79 12.00
C MET A 92 9.42 12.27 12.30
N TYR A 93 9.88 13.34 11.64
CA TYR A 93 11.19 13.92 11.88
C TYR A 93 11.36 14.43 13.31
N ARG A 94 10.35 15.14 13.85
CA ARG A 94 10.36 15.63 15.23
C ARG A 94 10.51 14.45 16.22
N CYS A 95 9.69 13.41 16.08
CA CYS A 95 9.79 12.21 16.92
C CYS A 95 11.17 11.55 16.82
N TRP A 96 11.71 11.36 15.60
CA TRP A 96 13.04 10.79 15.41
C TRP A 96 14.13 11.61 16.11
N ARG A 97 14.08 12.94 15.96
CA ARG A 97 15.04 13.86 16.56
C ARG A 97 15.02 13.75 18.08
N ASP A 98 13.82 13.78 18.67
CA ASP A 98 13.64 13.75 20.11
C ASP A 98 14.11 12.40 20.69
N LEU A 99 13.81 11.28 20.01
CA LEU A 99 14.34 9.95 20.37
C LEU A 99 15.87 9.90 20.32
N ARG A 100 16.48 10.53 19.30
CA ARG A 100 17.94 10.57 19.17
C ARG A 100 18.59 11.39 20.28
N LEU A 101 17.97 12.49 20.69
CA LEU A 101 18.44 13.31 21.81
C LEU A 101 18.32 12.54 23.13
N ALA A 102 17.17 11.90 23.40
CA ALA A 102 16.96 11.10 24.60
C ALA A 102 18.00 9.99 24.74
N ARG A 103 18.31 9.27 23.65
CA ARG A 103 19.35 8.23 23.64
C ARG A 103 20.73 8.78 24.01
N ARG A 104 21.09 9.96 23.52
CA ARG A 104 22.37 10.62 23.85
C ARG A 104 22.44 11.08 25.30
N MET A 105 21.30 11.46 25.89
CA MET A 105 21.23 11.89 27.29
C MET A 105 21.31 10.71 28.27
N CYS A 106 20.91 9.50 27.86
CA CYS A 106 21.02 8.28 28.65
C CYS A 106 22.38 7.56 28.50
N SER A 107 23.35 8.17 27.80
CA SER A 107 24.73 7.67 27.62
C SER A 107 25.67 8.48 28.49
#